data_AF-A0A1H5ZAD8-F1
#
_entry.id   AF-A0A1H5ZAD8-F1
#
_cell.length_a   1.000
_cell.length_b   1.000
_cell.length_c   1.000
_cell.angle_alpha   90.00
_cell.angle_beta   90.00
_cell.angle_gamma   90.00
#
_symmetry.space_group_name_H-M   'P 1'
#
loop_
_entity.id
_entity.type
_entity.pdbx_description
1 polymer ?
#
loop_
_entity_poly.entity_id
_entity_poly.type
_entity_poly.pdbx_seq_one_letter_code
_entity_poly.pdbx_strand_id
1 'polypeptide(L)'
;MESAVPEVKEKANADRCMYEVELGTYLGHLSEHDPVVVAFDDSLWLRNSTEAFLSNVKPSMWVSFWLQLLELLISSFGSAQNGRTQSQDWLRVLVVVIVAPWSIFQWRNVTTIQAAKHLNGELRQTLERSNQPVVIVSSGFRFVIEPMLKSLNIAWPLVVAGDLNIASRLRKDGKGVAVVRLLGLEAVRRGLFIGCRHTDSDIFEMTRYSVQMGCSKVSSRQIGLKPMLPFVYLKKVKRPDENYFTRVILGHDYFLLLLTFSLASSTPWASAASLLLFVLSYFTAYEIGYHENDRLGLIYEAKPKVSQAYRELGQNYVPYVAWVCAGIFALPASILATQTQDLNQAYGPDVLFIEVWLVFMAFLLGVRVVFAWFNRLPEVGRIVPMLILQLARSAGYLFIFTTSVVGVLFCVSHALSKWIPYIVYRCGGSRKFCPNHLLNAMLLLCFLLIQSAISGFTSIWTTWHTLVICGYSLLRAAIELRQFIHYFKLNREPVEQENH
;
A
#
# COMPACT_ATOMS: atom_id res chain seq x y z
N MET A 1 -8.92 -33.23 4.05
CA MET A 1 -9.83 -32.50 4.96
C MET A 1 -9.85 -33.31 6.24
N GLU A 2 -8.85 -33.12 7.10
CA GLU A 2 -8.82 -33.67 8.46
C GLU A 2 -7.62 -33.07 9.22
N SER A 3 -7.89 -32.65 10.46
CA SER A 3 -6.95 -32.57 11.59
C SER A 3 -5.73 -31.65 11.47
N ALA A 4 -5.92 -30.36 11.76
CA ALA A 4 -4.85 -29.48 12.22
C ALA A 4 -5.35 -28.49 13.30
N VAL A 5 -5.94 -28.96 14.41
CA VAL A 5 -6.21 -28.11 15.60
C VAL A 5 -6.24 -28.87 16.97
N PRO A 6 -5.19 -29.60 17.40
CA PRO A 6 -5.02 -29.89 18.84
C PRO A 6 -4.05 -28.89 19.52
N GLU A 7 -2.93 -28.59 18.87
CA GLU A 7 -1.77 -27.92 19.48
C GLU A 7 -2.02 -26.44 19.85
N VAL A 8 -2.88 -25.74 19.09
CA VAL A 8 -3.25 -24.34 19.35
C VAL A 8 -4.14 -24.21 20.58
N LYS A 9 -4.99 -25.21 20.86
CA LYS A 9 -5.88 -25.19 22.03
C LYS A 9 -5.11 -25.44 23.33
N GLU A 10 -4.12 -26.33 23.29
CA GLU A 10 -3.34 -26.71 24.46
C GLU A 10 -2.41 -25.57 24.92
N LYS A 11 -1.76 -24.89 23.97
CA LYS A 11 -0.94 -23.69 24.26
C LYS A 11 -1.78 -22.52 24.77
N ALA A 12 -2.97 -22.30 24.19
CA ALA A 12 -3.89 -21.28 24.66
C ALA A 12 -4.44 -21.56 26.08
N ASN A 13 -4.59 -22.83 26.46
CA ASN A 13 -5.01 -23.21 27.82
C ASN A 13 -3.87 -23.09 28.85
N ALA A 14 -2.63 -23.39 28.47
CA ALA A 14 -1.46 -23.20 29.34
C ALA A 14 -1.18 -21.71 29.60
N ASP A 15 -1.24 -20.87 28.56
CA ASP A 15 -1.11 -19.41 28.70
C ASP A 15 -2.25 -18.84 29.57
N ARG A 16 -3.49 -19.38 29.45
CA ARG A 16 -4.63 -18.97 30.28
C ARG A 16 -4.44 -19.23 31.78
N CYS A 17 -3.93 -20.42 32.14
CA CYS A 17 -3.80 -20.81 33.55
C CYS A 17 -2.72 -19.98 34.29
N MET A 18 -1.71 -19.47 33.57
CA MET A 18 -0.66 -18.63 34.14
C MET A 18 -1.18 -17.23 34.52
N TYR A 19 -2.04 -16.62 33.72
CA TYR A 19 -2.51 -15.26 33.96
C TYR A 19 -3.50 -15.12 35.13
N GLU A 20 -4.34 -16.13 35.38
CA GLU A 20 -5.31 -16.06 36.48
C GLU A 20 -4.63 -16.08 37.86
N VAL A 21 -3.58 -16.89 38.01
CA VAL A 21 -2.81 -17.01 39.25
C VAL A 21 -2.04 -15.72 39.54
N GLU A 22 -1.40 -15.13 38.53
CA GLU A 22 -0.69 -13.85 38.65
C GLU A 22 -1.66 -12.70 39.00
N LEU A 23 -2.79 -12.61 38.29
CA LEU A 23 -3.78 -11.56 38.52
C LEU A 23 -4.37 -11.62 39.93
N GLY A 24 -4.76 -12.80 40.41
CA GLY A 24 -5.27 -12.98 41.77
C GLY A 24 -4.24 -12.60 42.84
N THR A 25 -2.98 -12.96 42.63
CA THR A 25 -1.88 -12.62 43.55
C THR A 25 -1.67 -11.10 43.62
N TYR A 26 -1.61 -10.41 42.48
CA TYR A 26 -1.44 -8.96 42.48
C TYR A 26 -2.63 -8.22 43.07
N LEU A 27 -3.87 -8.66 42.77
CA LEU A 27 -5.06 -8.08 43.38
C LEU A 27 -5.07 -8.19 44.91
N GLY A 28 -4.51 -9.29 45.46
CA GLY A 28 -4.36 -9.48 46.91
C GLY A 28 -3.31 -8.57 47.57
N HIS A 29 -2.40 -7.98 46.80
CA HIS A 29 -1.38 -7.05 47.29
C HIS A 29 -1.80 -5.57 47.26
N LEU A 30 -2.91 -5.25 46.59
CA LEU A 30 -3.41 -3.89 46.48
C LEU A 30 -4.23 -3.49 47.72
N SER A 31 -4.05 -2.26 48.19
CA SER A 31 -4.93 -1.66 49.19
C SER A 31 -6.30 -1.39 48.59
N GLU A 32 -7.36 -1.29 49.39
CA GLU A 32 -8.75 -1.07 48.93
C GLU A 32 -8.96 0.20 48.08
N HIS A 33 -8.01 1.13 48.11
CA HIS A 33 -8.06 2.39 47.34
C HIS A 33 -7.09 2.42 46.16
N ASP A 34 -6.28 1.38 45.95
CA ASP A 34 -5.31 1.37 44.86
C ASP A 34 -6.02 1.01 43.53
N PRO A 35 -5.90 1.85 42.49
CA PRO A 35 -6.67 1.66 41.26
C PRO A 35 -6.19 0.46 40.45
N VAL A 36 -7.14 -0.23 39.84
CA VAL A 36 -6.87 -1.23 38.80
C VAL A 36 -7.16 -0.58 37.45
N VAL A 37 -6.11 -0.29 36.70
CA VAL A 37 -6.18 0.34 35.37
C VAL A 37 -6.21 -0.76 34.32
N VAL A 38 -7.30 -0.83 33.55
CA VAL A 38 -7.53 -1.90 32.57
C VAL A 38 -7.58 -1.32 31.17
N ALA A 39 -6.70 -1.79 30.29
CA ALA A 39 -6.77 -1.46 28.87
C ALA A 39 -8.06 -2.04 28.27
N PHE A 40 -8.76 -1.25 27.46
CA PHE A 40 -9.95 -1.74 26.77
C PHE A 40 -9.58 -2.70 25.63
N ASP A 41 -8.85 -2.18 24.63
CA ASP A 41 -8.49 -2.93 23.42
C ASP A 41 -7.45 -4.01 23.71
N ASP A 42 -7.63 -5.17 23.08
CA ASP A 42 -6.78 -6.37 23.22
C ASP A 42 -6.60 -6.89 24.66
N SER A 43 -7.40 -6.41 25.63
CA SER A 43 -7.36 -6.84 27.03
C SER A 43 -8.77 -7.13 27.57
N LEU A 44 -9.53 -6.10 27.98
CA LEU A 44 -10.93 -6.28 28.39
C LEU A 44 -11.81 -6.71 27.21
N TRP A 45 -11.56 -6.12 26.04
CA TRP A 45 -12.18 -6.49 24.78
C TRP A 45 -11.10 -7.05 23.85
N LEU A 46 -11.21 -8.31 23.45
CA LEU A 46 -10.14 -9.10 22.81
C LEU A 46 -9.86 -8.72 21.34
N ARG A 47 -10.18 -7.49 20.95
CA ARG A 47 -10.02 -6.92 19.62
C ARG A 47 -9.70 -5.43 19.69
N ASN A 48 -9.29 -4.87 18.55
CA ASN A 48 -9.15 -3.44 18.38
C ASN A 48 -10.51 -2.78 18.04
N SER A 49 -11.02 -1.93 18.93
CA SER A 49 -12.32 -1.25 18.83
C SER A 49 -12.42 -0.32 17.62
N THR A 50 -11.32 0.34 17.25
CA THR A 50 -11.26 1.24 16.09
C THR A 50 -11.47 0.46 14.81
N GLU A 51 -10.75 -0.65 14.64
CA GLU A 51 -10.97 -1.55 13.51
C GLU A 51 -12.39 -2.12 13.55
N ALA A 52 -12.89 -2.57 14.69
CA ALA A 52 -14.25 -3.08 14.81
C ALA A 52 -15.33 -2.09 14.34
N PHE A 53 -15.21 -0.82 14.75
CA PHE A 53 -16.06 0.27 14.26
C PHE A 53 -16.01 0.36 12.73
N LEU A 54 -14.80 0.45 12.16
CA LEU A 54 -14.60 0.58 10.72
C LEU A 54 -15.16 -0.63 9.92
N SER A 55 -15.15 -1.86 10.47
CA SER A 55 -15.69 -3.04 9.75
C SER A 55 -17.21 -3.02 9.60
N ASN A 56 -17.89 -2.34 10.51
CA ASN A 56 -19.34 -2.36 10.54
C ASN A 56 -19.95 -1.24 9.70
N VAL A 57 -19.17 -0.27 9.23
CA VAL A 57 -19.68 0.83 8.41
C VAL A 57 -20.15 0.33 7.04
N LYS A 58 -21.38 0.68 6.67
CA LYS A 58 -21.99 0.36 5.37
C LYS A 58 -22.27 1.65 4.59
N PRO A 59 -22.20 1.65 3.24
CA PRO A 59 -21.74 0.55 2.40
C PRO A 59 -20.22 0.36 2.48
N SER A 60 -19.77 -0.89 2.67
CA SER A 60 -18.36 -1.18 2.96
C SER A 60 -17.41 -0.87 1.80
N MET A 61 -17.90 -0.92 0.55
CA MET A 61 -17.11 -0.58 -0.63
C MET A 61 -16.73 0.91 -0.65
N TRP A 62 -17.67 1.79 -0.31
CA TRP A 62 -17.44 3.24 -0.23
C TRP A 62 -16.39 3.59 0.83
N VAL A 63 -16.52 3.01 2.02
CA VAL A 63 -15.56 3.18 3.11
C VAL A 63 -14.19 2.64 2.74
N SER A 64 -14.14 1.46 2.13
CA SER A 64 -12.90 0.85 1.64
C SER A 64 -12.20 1.76 0.63
N PHE A 65 -12.96 2.40 -0.26
CA PHE A 65 -12.41 3.34 -1.24
C PHE A 65 -11.71 4.52 -0.56
N TRP A 66 -12.40 5.21 0.35
CA TRP A 66 -11.84 6.39 1.03
C TRP A 66 -10.66 6.06 1.94
N LEU A 67 -10.72 4.95 2.67
CA LEU A 67 -9.61 4.50 3.52
C LEU A 67 -8.35 4.18 2.71
N GLN A 68 -8.53 3.55 1.55
CA GLN A 68 -7.43 3.21 0.66
C GLN A 68 -6.87 4.45 -0.08
N LEU A 69 -7.74 5.36 -0.50
CA LEU A 69 -7.33 6.65 -1.07
C LEU A 69 -6.51 7.46 -0.06
N LEU A 70 -7.00 7.57 1.17
CA LEU A 70 -6.28 8.23 2.27
C LEU A 70 -4.89 7.62 2.45
N GLU A 71 -4.78 6.30 2.39
CA GLU A 71 -3.52 5.60 2.55
C GLU A 71 -2.53 5.83 1.39
N LEU A 72 -3.02 5.95 0.16
CA LEU A 72 -2.19 6.33 -1.00
C LEU A 72 -1.68 7.77 -0.87
N LEU A 73 -2.54 8.68 -0.39
CA LEU A 73 -2.20 10.09 -0.20
C LEU A 73 -1.20 10.28 0.94
N ILE A 74 -1.48 9.76 2.14
CA ILE A 74 -0.63 9.97 3.33
C ILE A 74 0.78 9.40 3.12
N SER A 75 0.92 8.23 2.50
CA SER A 75 2.25 7.65 2.30
C SER A 75 3.13 8.45 1.37
N SER A 76 2.54 9.29 0.51
CA SER A 76 3.30 10.14 -0.39
C SER A 76 4.02 11.28 0.36
N PHE A 77 3.65 11.53 1.63
CA PHE A 77 4.17 12.64 2.44
C PHE A 77 4.98 12.21 3.68
N GLY A 78 5.30 10.92 3.87
CA GLY A 78 6.07 10.50 5.04
C GLY A 78 6.68 9.10 4.97
N SER A 79 7.86 8.96 5.59
CA SER A 79 8.64 7.72 5.73
C SER A 79 7.93 6.71 6.66
N ALA A 80 6.84 6.12 6.18
CA ALA A 80 6.15 5.02 6.86
C ALA A 80 6.86 3.68 6.56
N GLN A 81 8.19 3.65 6.72
CA GLN A 81 9.00 2.46 6.47
C GLN A 81 8.85 1.42 7.60
N ASN A 82 8.37 1.82 8.78
CA ASN A 82 8.19 0.95 9.93
C ASN A 82 6.78 1.09 10.51
N GLY A 83 5.84 0.33 9.94
CA GLY A 83 4.53 0.10 10.54
C GLY A 83 3.57 1.29 10.51
N ARG A 84 2.31 0.96 10.76
CA ARG A 84 1.22 1.92 10.84
C ARG A 84 1.35 2.71 12.13
N THR A 85 1.55 4.02 12.04
CA THR A 85 1.58 4.86 13.23
C THR A 85 0.18 4.94 13.83
N GLN A 86 0.06 4.85 15.15
CA GLN A 86 -1.25 4.99 15.83
C GLN A 86 -1.99 6.27 15.37
N SER A 87 -1.26 7.33 14.99
CA SER A 87 -1.82 8.57 14.44
C SER A 87 -2.63 8.41 13.15
N GLN A 88 -2.30 7.42 12.30
CA GLN A 88 -3.06 7.15 11.08
C GLN A 88 -4.47 6.63 11.37
N ASP A 89 -4.67 5.93 12.50
CA ASP A 89 -5.97 5.40 12.90
C ASP A 89 -6.98 6.52 13.16
N TRP A 90 -6.48 7.64 13.70
CA TRP A 90 -7.31 8.81 13.91
C TRP A 90 -7.79 9.42 12.61
N LEU A 91 -6.89 9.61 11.64
CA LEU A 91 -7.27 10.09 10.31
C LEU A 91 -8.25 9.15 9.62
N ARG A 92 -8.08 7.84 9.76
CA ARG A 92 -9.01 6.85 9.20
C ARG A 92 -10.42 7.00 9.76
N VAL A 93 -10.55 7.10 11.08
CA VAL A 93 -11.87 7.29 11.72
C VAL A 93 -12.46 8.64 11.35
N LEU A 94 -11.66 9.71 11.35
CA LEU A 94 -12.11 11.05 10.97
C LEU A 94 -12.66 11.05 9.54
N VAL A 95 -11.91 10.52 8.57
CA VAL A 95 -12.35 10.43 7.17
C VAL A 95 -13.64 9.63 7.06
N VAL A 96 -13.74 8.49 7.75
CA VAL A 96 -14.97 7.67 7.69
C VAL A 96 -16.16 8.38 8.31
N VAL A 97 -16.00 9.10 9.40
CA VAL A 97 -17.07 9.91 9.98
C VAL A 97 -17.49 11.05 9.06
N ILE A 98 -16.55 11.66 8.33
CA ILE A 98 -16.86 12.72 7.35
C ILE A 98 -17.63 12.16 6.15
N VAL A 99 -17.15 11.07 5.53
CA VAL A 99 -17.74 10.52 4.30
C VAL A 99 -18.94 9.59 4.54
N ALA A 100 -19.14 9.15 5.78
CA ALA A 100 -20.23 8.29 6.22
C ALA A 100 -20.66 8.64 7.66
N PRO A 101 -21.26 9.82 7.89
CA PRO A 101 -21.64 10.28 9.25
C PRO A 101 -22.64 9.36 9.95
N TRP A 102 -23.47 8.63 9.18
CA TRP A 102 -24.39 7.62 9.72
C TRP A 102 -23.69 6.43 10.38
N SER A 103 -22.38 6.26 10.17
CA SER A 103 -21.55 5.22 10.80
C SER A 103 -21.65 5.22 12.32
N ILE A 104 -21.79 6.40 12.94
CA ILE A 104 -21.91 6.55 14.40
C ILE A 104 -23.22 5.92 14.89
N PHE A 105 -24.34 6.22 14.23
CA PHE A 105 -25.65 5.65 14.58
C PHE A 105 -25.69 4.16 14.29
N GLN A 106 -25.12 3.75 13.16
CA GLN A 106 -25.01 2.34 12.79
C GLN A 106 -24.23 1.55 13.83
N TRP A 107 -23.11 2.10 14.31
CA TRP A 107 -22.29 1.47 15.33
C TRP A 107 -23.07 1.23 16.62
N ARG A 108 -23.80 2.24 17.10
CA ARG A 108 -24.63 2.12 18.32
C ARG A 108 -25.65 0.98 18.24
N ASN A 109 -26.19 0.70 17.06
CA ASN A 109 -27.14 -0.40 16.86
C ASN A 109 -26.46 -1.78 16.83
N VAL A 110 -25.19 -1.83 16.43
CA VAL A 110 -24.43 -3.07 16.27
C VAL A 110 -23.63 -3.43 17.53
N THR A 111 -23.37 -2.46 18.41
CA THR A 111 -22.52 -2.67 19.60
C THR A 111 -23.07 -3.73 20.54
N THR A 112 -24.39 -3.85 20.72
CA THR A 112 -25.00 -4.89 21.58
C THR A 112 -24.58 -6.30 21.18
N ILE A 113 -24.55 -6.60 19.88
CA ILE A 113 -24.17 -7.92 19.38
C ILE A 113 -22.64 -8.10 19.40
N GLN A 114 -21.90 -7.07 19.00
CA GLN A 114 -20.43 -7.18 18.86
C GLN A 114 -19.69 -7.14 20.20
N ALA A 115 -20.17 -6.37 21.16
CA ALA A 115 -19.49 -6.17 22.44
C ALA A 115 -19.40 -7.50 23.22
N ALA A 116 -20.52 -8.24 23.31
CA ALA A 116 -20.57 -9.51 24.04
C ALA A 116 -19.67 -10.59 23.44
N LYS A 117 -19.56 -10.64 22.10
CA LYS A 117 -18.82 -11.69 21.38
C LYS A 117 -17.32 -11.73 21.68
N HIS A 118 -16.73 -10.58 22.02
CA HIS A 118 -15.29 -10.42 22.18
C HIS A 118 -14.90 -9.91 23.57
N LEU A 119 -15.84 -9.90 24.52
CA LEU A 119 -15.56 -9.58 25.90
C LEU A 119 -14.70 -10.68 26.54
N ASN A 120 -13.68 -10.28 27.27
CA ASN A 120 -12.93 -11.17 28.14
C ASN A 120 -13.74 -11.44 29.42
N GLY A 121 -14.60 -12.47 29.36
CA GLY A 121 -15.50 -12.82 30.47
C GLY A 121 -14.78 -13.21 31.76
N GLU A 122 -13.64 -13.89 31.66
CA GLU A 122 -12.81 -14.31 32.79
C GLU A 122 -12.22 -13.09 33.50
N LEU A 123 -11.54 -12.21 32.76
CA LEU A 123 -11.00 -10.96 33.31
C LEU A 123 -12.11 -10.11 33.94
N ARG A 124 -13.27 -10.02 33.28
CA ARG A 124 -14.42 -9.30 33.83
C ARG A 124 -14.84 -9.87 35.19
N GLN A 125 -15.07 -11.18 35.28
CA GLN A 125 -15.52 -11.82 36.52
C GLN A 125 -14.49 -11.68 37.64
N THR A 126 -13.20 -11.81 37.34
CA THR A 126 -12.13 -11.64 38.33
C THR A 126 -12.10 -10.22 38.88
N LEU A 127 -12.27 -9.21 38.02
CA LEU A 127 -12.32 -7.81 38.44
C LEU A 127 -13.61 -7.46 39.18
N GLU A 128 -14.76 -8.00 38.77
CA GLU A 128 -16.04 -7.81 39.48
C GLU A 128 -16.05 -8.44 40.89
N ARG A 129 -15.27 -9.50 41.10
CA ARG A 129 -15.05 -10.10 42.43
C ARG A 129 -14.04 -9.34 43.28
N SER A 130 -13.24 -8.47 42.68
CA SER A 130 -12.31 -7.63 43.41
C SER A 130 -13.05 -6.42 44.00
N ASN A 131 -12.72 -6.04 45.24
CA ASN A 131 -13.23 -4.81 45.86
C ASN A 131 -12.47 -3.55 45.39
N GLN A 132 -11.66 -3.67 44.33
CA GLN A 132 -10.76 -2.61 43.89
C GLN A 132 -11.47 -1.60 42.99
N PRO A 133 -11.06 -0.32 43.02
CA PRO A 133 -11.56 0.68 42.07
C PRO A 133 -11.00 0.42 40.68
N VAL A 134 -11.82 -0.18 39.81
CA VAL A 134 -11.45 -0.50 38.42
C VAL A 134 -11.75 0.68 37.50
N VAL A 135 -10.79 1.06 36.65
CA VAL A 135 -10.94 2.11 35.64
C VAL A 135 -10.49 1.63 34.27
N ILE A 136 -11.16 2.08 33.21
CA ILE A 136 -10.90 1.64 31.84
C ILE A 136 -10.12 2.72 31.07
N VAL A 137 -9.11 2.29 30.32
CA VAL A 137 -8.26 3.16 29.50
C VAL A 137 -8.10 2.65 28.07
N SER A 138 -8.12 3.55 27.09
CA SER A 138 -7.94 3.21 25.67
C SER A 138 -7.38 4.38 24.87
N SER A 139 -6.63 4.06 23.80
CA SER A 139 -6.23 5.02 22.75
C SER A 139 -7.29 5.13 21.64
N GLY A 140 -8.32 4.28 21.69
CA GLY A 140 -9.49 4.29 20.82
C GLY A 140 -10.41 5.47 21.09
N PHE A 141 -11.61 5.40 20.53
CA PHE A 141 -12.54 6.52 20.52
C PHE A 141 -13.65 6.37 21.56
N ARG A 142 -13.91 7.43 22.34
CA ARG A 142 -14.96 7.43 23.37
C ARG A 142 -16.33 7.08 22.78
N PHE A 143 -16.71 7.72 21.68
CA PHE A 143 -17.98 7.44 20.98
C PHE A 143 -18.07 6.01 20.41
N VAL A 144 -16.94 5.31 20.28
CA VAL A 144 -16.89 3.89 19.87
C VAL A 144 -17.02 2.99 21.10
N ILE A 145 -16.32 3.28 22.19
CA ILE A 145 -16.17 2.39 23.34
C ILE A 145 -17.36 2.51 24.31
N GLU A 146 -17.86 3.72 24.59
CA GLU A 146 -18.95 3.92 25.56
C GLU A 146 -20.23 3.14 25.21
N PRO A 147 -20.70 3.11 23.94
CA PRO A 147 -21.84 2.27 23.58
C PRO A 147 -21.61 0.78 23.84
N MET A 148 -20.37 0.30 23.75
CA MET A 148 -20.02 -1.09 24.06
C MET A 148 -20.11 -1.34 25.56
N LEU A 149 -19.49 -0.50 26.39
CA LEU A 149 -19.54 -0.62 27.85
C LEU A 149 -20.97 -0.58 28.36
N LYS A 150 -21.78 0.35 27.84
CA LYS A 150 -23.20 0.46 28.16
C LYS A 150 -23.97 -0.81 27.80
N SER A 151 -23.71 -1.39 26.62
CA SER A 151 -24.37 -2.64 26.20
C SER A 151 -23.98 -3.88 27.01
N LEU A 152 -22.79 -3.86 27.61
CA LEU A 152 -22.26 -4.95 28.45
C LEU A 152 -22.64 -4.81 29.93
N ASN A 153 -23.32 -3.72 30.29
CA ASN A 153 -23.62 -3.35 31.67
C ASN A 153 -22.35 -3.30 32.55
N ILE A 154 -21.27 -2.71 32.02
CA ILE A 154 -20.02 -2.50 32.78
C ILE A 154 -20.08 -1.10 33.40
N ALA A 155 -20.05 -1.04 34.74
CA ALA A 155 -20.17 0.20 35.49
C ALA A 155 -18.84 0.96 35.69
N TRP A 156 -17.71 0.37 35.28
CA TRP A 156 -16.39 0.99 35.45
C TRP A 156 -16.22 2.23 34.57
N PRO A 157 -15.67 3.33 35.09
CA PRO A 157 -15.51 4.57 34.34
C PRO A 157 -14.45 4.43 33.23
N LEU A 158 -14.80 4.92 32.03
CA LEU A 158 -13.86 5.12 30.92
C LEU A 158 -13.13 6.46 31.11
N VAL A 159 -12.01 6.41 31.83
CA VAL A 159 -11.25 7.60 32.23
C VAL A 159 -10.42 8.17 31.07
N VAL A 160 -9.77 7.31 30.28
CA VAL A 160 -9.00 7.73 29.10
C VAL A 160 -9.57 7.10 27.84
N ALA A 161 -10.03 7.96 26.93
CA ALA A 161 -10.36 7.63 25.55
C ALA A 161 -10.26 8.90 24.70
N GLY A 162 -9.90 8.77 23.42
CA GLY A 162 -9.83 9.91 22.52
C GLY A 162 -11.19 10.32 21.96
N ASP A 163 -11.34 11.60 21.65
CA ASP A 163 -12.40 12.10 20.77
C ASP A 163 -11.80 12.53 19.43
N LEU A 164 -12.65 12.84 18.44
CA LEU A 164 -12.16 13.27 17.11
C LEU A 164 -11.21 14.49 17.16
N ASN A 165 -11.29 15.33 18.20
CA ASN A 165 -10.43 16.51 18.34
C ASN A 165 -9.12 16.23 19.11
N ILE A 166 -9.12 15.26 20.02
CA ILE A 166 -8.01 15.05 20.98
C ILE A 166 -7.23 13.77 20.68
N ALA A 167 -7.83 12.83 19.95
CA ALA A 167 -7.27 11.53 19.61
C ALA A 167 -5.85 11.55 19.02
N SER A 168 -5.50 12.56 18.20
CA SER A 168 -4.14 12.71 17.70
C SER A 168 -3.15 13.12 18.79
N ARG A 169 -3.57 14.02 19.71
CA ARG A 169 -2.73 14.48 20.82
C ARG A 169 -2.55 13.36 21.85
N LEU A 170 -3.62 12.65 22.20
CA LEU A 170 -3.56 11.50 23.11
C LEU A 170 -2.54 10.44 22.64
N ARG A 171 -2.53 10.12 21.34
CA ARG A 171 -1.57 9.17 20.76
C ARG A 171 -0.14 9.69 20.67
N LYS A 172 0.04 11.02 20.60
CA LYS A 172 1.36 11.65 20.58
C LYS A 172 1.95 11.74 21.99
N ASP A 173 1.13 12.10 22.96
CA ASP A 173 1.52 12.30 24.36
C ASP A 173 1.71 10.95 25.09
N GLY A 174 1.02 9.89 24.66
CA GLY A 174 1.02 8.58 25.32
C GLY A 174 -0.18 8.37 26.24
N LYS A 175 -0.61 7.11 26.36
CA LYS A 175 -1.76 6.73 27.19
C LYS A 175 -1.43 6.91 28.67
N GLY A 176 -0.22 6.56 29.09
CA GLY A 176 0.24 6.69 30.48
C GLY A 176 0.25 8.12 30.99
N VAL A 177 0.69 9.09 30.16
CA VAL A 177 0.61 10.51 30.53
C VAL A 177 -0.83 10.94 30.77
N ALA A 178 -1.79 10.48 29.96
CA ALA A 178 -3.20 10.78 30.15
C ALA A 178 -3.78 10.13 31.42
N VAL A 179 -3.37 8.90 31.75
CA VAL A 179 -3.77 8.22 33.00
C VAL A 179 -3.22 8.96 34.22
N VAL A 180 -1.94 9.33 34.20
CA VAL A 180 -1.28 10.09 35.29
C VAL A 180 -1.95 11.44 35.51
N ARG A 181 -2.37 12.15 34.45
CA ARG A 181 -3.08 13.43 34.57
C ARG A 181 -4.43 13.29 35.30
N LEU A 182 -5.08 12.14 35.22
CA LEU A 182 -6.41 11.91 35.81
C LEU A 182 -6.34 11.28 37.20
N LEU A 183 -5.48 10.29 37.41
CA LEU A 183 -5.40 9.54 38.67
C LEU A 183 -4.30 10.04 39.60
N GLY A 184 -3.32 10.78 39.07
CA GLY A 184 -2.10 11.15 39.77
C GLY A 184 -1.02 10.06 39.67
N LEU A 185 0.25 10.49 39.63
CA LEU A 185 1.40 9.59 39.44
C LEU A 185 1.52 8.54 40.55
N GLU A 186 1.28 8.93 41.80
CA GLU A 186 1.38 8.02 42.94
C GLU A 186 0.30 6.94 42.92
N ALA A 187 -0.93 7.27 42.51
CA ALA A 187 -1.99 6.27 42.36
C ALA A 187 -1.67 5.27 41.25
N VAL A 188 -1.14 5.74 40.11
CA VAL A 188 -0.72 4.87 39.00
C VAL A 188 0.44 3.96 39.43
N ARG A 189 1.43 4.49 40.17
CA ARG A 189 2.57 3.71 40.67
C ARG A 189 2.15 2.61 41.62
N ARG A 190 1.24 2.88 42.55
CA ARG A 190 0.77 1.87 43.53
C ARG A 190 -0.24 0.88 42.94
N GLY A 191 -0.96 1.30 41.90
CA GLY A 191 -1.99 0.50 41.25
C GLY A 191 -1.45 -0.69 40.46
N LEU A 192 -2.41 -1.41 39.87
CA LEU A 192 -2.19 -2.51 38.95
C LEU A 192 -2.62 -2.11 37.55
N PHE A 193 -1.76 -2.36 36.56
CA PHE A 193 -2.13 -2.23 35.16
C PHE A 193 -2.36 -3.59 34.50
N ILE A 194 -3.43 -3.71 33.72
CA ILE A 194 -3.76 -4.90 32.92
C ILE A 194 -3.85 -4.47 31.46
N GLY A 195 -2.94 -4.96 30.61
CA GLY A 195 -2.83 -4.46 29.25
C GLY A 195 -1.95 -5.29 28.31
N CYS A 196 -1.73 -4.78 27.10
CA CYS A 196 -0.83 -5.38 26.12
C CYS A 196 0.47 -4.56 26.05
N ARG A 197 1.62 -5.17 26.40
CA ARG A 197 2.91 -4.48 26.46
C ARG A 197 3.31 -3.78 25.14
N HIS A 198 2.85 -4.30 24.00
CA HIS A 198 3.16 -3.69 22.70
C HIS A 198 2.48 -2.33 22.47
N THR A 199 1.29 -2.11 23.05
CA THR A 199 0.51 -0.89 22.87
C THR A 199 0.59 0.07 24.05
N ASP A 200 0.97 -0.45 25.21
CA ASP A 200 0.83 0.23 26.50
C ASP A 200 2.15 0.28 27.30
N SER A 201 3.30 0.20 26.61
CA SER A 201 4.62 0.16 27.24
C SER A 201 4.84 1.33 28.22
N ASP A 202 4.32 2.51 27.88
CA ASP A 202 4.38 3.69 28.72
C ASP A 202 3.67 3.53 30.07
N ILE A 203 2.55 2.80 30.13
CA ILE A 203 1.86 2.51 31.40
C ILE A 203 2.59 1.40 32.17
N PHE A 204 3.03 0.35 31.47
CA PHE A 204 3.79 -0.75 32.09
C PHE A 204 5.02 -0.24 32.84
N GLU A 205 5.71 0.76 32.30
CA GLU A 205 6.89 1.39 32.93
C GLU A 205 6.54 2.27 34.15
N MET A 206 5.28 2.71 34.27
CA MET A 206 4.83 3.61 35.34
C MET A 206 4.20 2.89 36.53
N THR A 207 3.71 1.66 36.35
CA THR A 207 3.01 0.89 37.39
C THR A 207 3.91 -0.10 38.11
N ARG A 208 3.72 -0.28 39.43
CA ARG A 208 4.44 -1.29 40.22
C ARG A 208 4.04 -2.72 39.87
N TYR A 209 2.74 -2.96 39.71
CA TYR A 209 2.20 -4.25 39.33
C TYR A 209 1.62 -4.15 37.92
N SER A 210 1.94 -5.14 37.08
CA SER A 210 1.40 -5.18 35.74
C SER A 210 1.17 -6.62 35.28
N VAL A 211 0.01 -6.86 34.68
CA VAL A 211 -0.35 -8.15 34.06
C VAL A 211 -0.39 -7.95 32.57
N GLN A 212 0.49 -8.69 31.87
CA GLN A 212 0.54 -8.66 30.42
C GLN A 212 -0.48 -9.65 29.84
N MET A 213 -1.53 -9.13 29.20
CA MET A 213 -2.45 -9.97 28.46
C MET A 213 -1.81 -10.46 27.16
N GLY A 214 -2.06 -11.72 26.80
CA GLY A 214 -1.67 -12.29 25.51
C GLY A 214 -2.34 -11.53 24.37
N CYS A 215 -1.61 -10.61 23.74
CA CYS A 215 -2.13 -9.81 22.64
C CYS A 215 -2.50 -10.76 21.49
N SER A 216 -3.80 -10.85 21.15
CA SER A 216 -4.21 -11.75 20.07
C SER A 216 -3.53 -11.28 18.77
N LYS A 217 -2.67 -12.11 18.18
CA LYS A 217 -2.12 -11.85 16.82
C LYS A 217 -3.23 -11.69 15.76
N VAL A 218 -4.48 -12.03 16.13
CA VAL A 218 -5.69 -11.94 15.32
C VAL A 218 -6.18 -10.49 15.13
N SER A 219 -5.75 -9.52 15.97
CA SER A 219 -6.31 -8.16 15.99
C SER A 219 -5.75 -7.17 14.95
N SER A 220 -4.76 -7.55 14.12
CA SER A 220 -4.11 -6.62 13.17
C SER A 220 -4.73 -6.59 11.77
N ARG A 221 -5.83 -7.32 11.50
CA ARG A 221 -6.41 -7.34 10.15
C ARG A 221 -7.02 -5.98 9.80
N GLN A 222 -6.28 -5.20 9.03
CA GLN A 222 -6.72 -3.90 8.54
C GLN A 222 -8.01 -4.02 7.74
N ILE A 223 -9.03 -3.31 8.20
CA ILE A 223 -10.32 -3.24 7.52
C ILE A 223 -10.27 -2.18 6.42
N GLY A 224 -11.15 -2.33 5.42
CA GLY A 224 -11.25 -1.40 4.31
C GLY A 224 -10.35 -1.78 3.14
N LEU A 225 -9.74 -2.97 3.16
CA LEU A 225 -8.90 -3.47 2.07
C LEU A 225 -9.66 -4.34 1.06
N LYS A 226 -10.96 -4.62 1.26
CA LYS A 226 -11.76 -5.45 0.35
C LYS A 226 -12.99 -4.67 -0.16
N PRO A 227 -13.12 -4.43 -1.49
CA PRO A 227 -12.14 -4.76 -2.53
C PRO A 227 -10.87 -3.90 -2.38
N MET A 228 -9.71 -4.49 -2.69
CA MET A 228 -8.45 -3.77 -2.73
C MET A 228 -8.42 -2.95 -4.00
N LEU A 229 -8.27 -1.64 -3.86
CA LEU A 229 -8.17 -0.72 -4.99
C LEU A 229 -6.87 -0.95 -5.75
N PRO A 230 -6.85 -0.57 -7.04
CA PRO A 230 -5.61 -0.40 -7.78
C PRO A 230 -4.62 0.51 -7.03
N PHE A 231 -3.33 0.31 -7.28
CA PHE A 231 -2.19 0.96 -6.61
C PHE A 231 -1.99 0.58 -5.14
N VAL A 232 -3.05 0.27 -4.39
CA VAL A 232 -2.91 -0.32 -3.05
C VAL A 232 -2.34 -1.73 -3.14
N TYR A 233 -2.76 -2.51 -4.15
CA TYR A 233 -2.15 -3.82 -4.41
C TYR A 233 -0.66 -3.72 -4.72
N LEU A 234 -0.25 -2.78 -5.58
CA LEU A 234 1.17 -2.54 -5.82
C LEU A 234 1.91 -2.18 -4.55
N LYS A 235 1.37 -1.23 -3.78
CA LYS A 235 2.02 -0.71 -2.58
C LYS A 235 2.05 -1.70 -1.41
N LYS A 236 1.08 -2.61 -1.27
CA LYS A 236 1.05 -3.53 -0.13
C LYS A 236 1.53 -4.92 -0.44
N VAL A 237 1.27 -5.37 -1.66
CA VAL A 237 1.40 -6.78 -2.00
C VAL A 237 2.58 -6.99 -2.93
N LYS A 238 2.64 -6.23 -4.03
CA LYS A 238 3.61 -6.49 -5.09
C LYS A 238 4.99 -5.87 -4.85
N ARG A 239 5.02 -4.62 -4.36
CA ARG A 239 6.21 -3.75 -4.27
C ARG A 239 6.15 -2.83 -3.03
N PRO A 240 6.13 -3.39 -1.80
CA PRO A 240 5.97 -2.59 -0.59
C PRO A 240 7.06 -1.55 -0.34
N ASP A 241 8.30 -1.88 -0.69
CA ASP A 241 9.46 -1.05 -0.30
C ASP A 241 10.00 -0.16 -1.42
N GLU A 242 9.39 -0.17 -2.60
CA GLU A 242 9.97 0.45 -3.79
C GLU A 242 9.41 1.84 -4.12
N ASN A 243 8.43 2.35 -3.35
CA ASN A 243 7.67 3.56 -3.70
C ASN A 243 7.25 3.54 -5.19
N TYR A 244 6.77 2.38 -5.64
CA TYR A 244 6.67 2.05 -7.07
C TYR A 244 5.79 3.04 -7.84
N PHE A 245 4.72 3.53 -7.22
CA PHE A 245 3.82 4.53 -7.83
C PHE A 245 4.56 5.83 -8.15
N THR A 246 5.17 6.48 -7.17
CA THR A 246 5.83 7.78 -7.38
C THR A 246 7.11 7.62 -8.18
N ARG A 247 7.95 6.65 -7.83
CA ARG A 247 9.26 6.49 -8.47
C ARG A 247 9.14 5.93 -9.88
N VAL A 248 8.40 4.85 -10.08
CA VAL A 248 8.38 4.14 -11.37
C VAL A 248 7.29 4.68 -12.27
N ILE A 249 6.03 4.67 -11.81
CA ILE A 249 4.90 5.08 -12.65
C ILE A 249 4.99 6.57 -13.00
N LEU A 250 5.11 7.45 -12.00
CA LEU A 250 5.20 8.89 -12.27
C LEU A 250 6.61 9.30 -12.73
N GLY A 251 7.65 8.89 -11.98
CA GLY A 251 9.02 9.35 -12.20
C GLY A 251 9.73 8.75 -13.41
N HIS A 252 9.29 7.61 -13.94
CA HIS A 252 9.88 7.01 -15.15
C HIS A 252 8.89 6.92 -16.29
N ASP A 253 7.75 6.25 -16.12
CA ASP A 253 6.85 5.98 -17.25
C ASP A 253 6.12 7.23 -17.71
N TYR A 254 5.43 7.92 -16.80
CA TYR A 254 4.73 9.16 -17.13
C TYR A 254 5.71 10.23 -17.61
N PHE A 255 6.87 10.37 -16.95
CA PHE A 255 7.90 11.31 -17.40
C PHE A 255 8.42 10.99 -18.82
N LEU A 256 8.59 9.72 -19.17
CA LEU A 256 8.93 9.30 -20.54
C LEU A 256 7.83 9.73 -21.52
N LEU A 257 6.56 9.55 -21.17
CA LEU A 257 5.45 9.95 -22.04
C LEU A 257 5.34 11.46 -22.16
N LEU A 258 5.67 12.22 -21.13
CA LEU A 258 5.76 13.68 -21.22
C LEU A 258 6.83 14.10 -22.22
N LEU A 259 8.03 13.51 -22.12
CA LEU A 259 9.10 13.79 -23.06
C LEU A 259 8.74 13.37 -24.48
N THR A 260 8.01 12.26 -24.65
CA THR A 260 7.71 11.70 -25.97
C THR A 260 6.52 12.42 -26.64
N PHE A 261 5.38 12.51 -25.95
CA PHE A 261 4.11 12.90 -26.54
C PHE A 261 3.71 14.33 -26.17
N SER A 262 3.74 14.68 -24.87
CA SER A 262 3.32 16.00 -24.42
C SER A 262 4.21 17.11 -24.98
N LEU A 263 5.53 16.94 -24.96
CA LEU A 263 6.46 17.92 -25.53
C LEU A 263 6.36 18.03 -27.05
N ALA A 264 6.00 16.95 -27.74
CA ALA A 264 5.81 16.98 -29.20
C ALA A 264 4.48 17.65 -29.60
N SER A 265 3.53 17.76 -28.66
CA SER A 265 2.17 18.23 -28.91
C SER A 265 2.09 19.75 -28.97
N SER A 266 1.21 20.28 -29.83
CA SER A 266 0.92 21.72 -29.84
C SER A 266 0.14 22.19 -28.60
N THR A 267 -0.51 21.26 -27.89
CA THR A 267 -1.24 21.48 -26.64
C THR A 267 -0.63 20.69 -25.48
N PRO A 268 0.60 21.02 -25.06
CA PRO A 268 1.41 20.15 -24.19
C PRO A 268 0.73 19.85 -22.84
N TRP A 269 0.05 20.83 -22.24
CA TRP A 269 -0.60 20.68 -20.94
C TRP A 269 -1.84 19.78 -20.97
N ALA A 270 -2.68 19.91 -22.00
CA ALA A 270 -3.84 19.04 -22.19
C ALA A 270 -3.38 17.59 -22.44
N SER A 271 -2.38 17.43 -23.31
CA SER A 271 -1.74 16.14 -23.59
C SER A 271 -1.12 15.54 -22.32
N ALA A 272 -0.43 16.33 -21.49
CA ALA A 272 0.13 15.87 -20.22
C ALA A 272 -0.96 15.35 -19.26
N ALA A 273 -2.01 16.14 -19.05
CA ALA A 273 -3.12 15.76 -18.16
C ALA A 273 -3.85 14.51 -18.66
N SER A 274 -4.11 14.42 -19.98
CA SER A 274 -4.70 13.24 -20.60
C SER A 274 -3.81 12.00 -20.45
N LEU A 275 -2.51 12.12 -20.75
CA LEU A 275 -1.53 11.04 -20.59
C LEU A 275 -1.45 10.54 -19.14
N LEU A 276 -1.50 11.43 -18.15
CA LEU A 276 -1.51 11.02 -16.74
C LEU A 276 -2.70 10.11 -16.44
N LEU A 277 -3.89 10.49 -16.88
CA LEU A 277 -5.10 9.70 -16.65
C LEU A 277 -5.05 8.37 -17.42
N PHE A 278 -4.56 8.36 -18.66
CA PHE A 278 -4.35 7.11 -19.40
C PHE A 278 -3.29 6.21 -18.76
N VAL A 279 -2.21 6.76 -18.20
CA VAL A 279 -1.21 6.00 -17.43
C VAL A 279 -1.85 5.37 -16.19
N LEU A 280 -2.65 6.14 -15.45
CA LEU A 280 -3.36 5.61 -14.28
C LEU A 280 -4.34 4.49 -14.69
N SER A 281 -5.06 4.66 -15.80
CA SER A 281 -5.91 3.63 -16.38
C SER A 281 -5.12 2.38 -16.79
N TYR A 282 -3.99 2.57 -17.49
CA TYR A 282 -3.10 1.50 -17.93
C TYR A 282 -2.61 0.67 -16.75
N PHE A 283 -2.01 1.31 -15.74
CA PHE A 283 -1.47 0.58 -14.59
C PHE A 283 -2.54 -0.09 -13.75
N THR A 284 -3.73 0.52 -13.67
CA THR A 284 -4.88 -0.09 -13.01
C THR A 284 -5.24 -1.44 -13.66
N ALA A 285 -5.33 -1.51 -14.99
CA ALA A 285 -5.58 -2.76 -15.70
C ALA A 285 -4.36 -3.70 -15.68
N TYR A 286 -3.15 -3.15 -15.76
CA TYR A 286 -1.89 -3.88 -15.74
C TYR A 286 -1.69 -4.67 -14.43
N GLU A 287 -2.16 -4.13 -13.30
CA GLU A 287 -2.12 -4.79 -11.99
C GLU A 287 -2.89 -6.12 -11.97
N ILE A 288 -3.93 -6.28 -12.79
CA ILE A 288 -4.65 -7.55 -12.93
C ILE A 288 -3.69 -8.65 -13.41
N GLY A 289 -2.78 -8.31 -14.33
CA GLY A 289 -1.73 -9.21 -14.81
C GLY A 289 -0.76 -9.61 -13.71
N TYR A 290 -0.39 -8.68 -12.82
CA TYR A 290 0.45 -8.99 -11.65
C TYR A 290 -0.26 -9.90 -10.64
N HIS A 291 -1.53 -9.62 -10.34
CA HIS A 291 -2.33 -10.46 -9.45
C HIS A 291 -2.49 -11.87 -9.98
N GLU A 292 -2.78 -12.02 -11.27
CA GLU A 292 -2.87 -13.33 -11.93
C GLU A 292 -1.50 -14.04 -11.94
N ASN A 293 -0.40 -13.33 -12.21
CA ASN A 293 0.95 -13.91 -12.16
C ASN A 293 1.23 -14.53 -10.78
N ASP A 294 0.91 -13.81 -9.70
CA ASP A 294 1.16 -14.30 -8.34
C ASP A 294 0.25 -15.48 -8.00
N ARG A 295 -1.02 -15.44 -8.45
CA ARG A 295 -1.97 -16.55 -8.28
C ARG A 295 -1.49 -17.80 -9.01
N LEU A 296 -1.16 -17.68 -10.29
CA LEU A 296 -0.76 -18.81 -11.13
C LEU A 296 0.63 -19.33 -10.73
N GLY A 297 1.51 -18.45 -10.25
CA GLY A 297 2.78 -18.84 -9.65
C GLY A 297 2.58 -19.85 -8.52
N LEU A 298 1.69 -19.57 -7.57
CA LEU A 298 1.38 -20.50 -6.47
C LEU A 298 0.83 -21.86 -6.93
N ILE A 299 0.17 -21.91 -8.08
CA ILE A 299 -0.50 -23.12 -8.59
C ILE A 299 0.46 -23.96 -9.44
N TYR A 300 1.26 -23.32 -10.29
CA TYR A 300 2.00 -24.02 -11.36
C TYR A 300 3.52 -23.96 -11.22
N GLU A 301 4.09 -23.01 -10.47
CA GLU A 301 5.55 -22.92 -10.32
C GLU A 301 6.04 -23.81 -9.18
N ALA A 302 7.08 -24.61 -9.41
CA ALA A 302 7.69 -25.44 -8.37
C ALA A 302 8.32 -24.61 -7.22
N LYS A 303 8.76 -23.39 -7.52
CA LYS A 303 9.36 -22.44 -6.56
C LYS A 303 8.74 -21.05 -6.74
N PRO A 304 7.50 -20.84 -6.28
CA PRO A 304 6.78 -19.60 -6.55
C PRO A 304 7.43 -18.41 -5.86
N LYS A 305 7.76 -17.37 -6.62
CA LYS A 305 8.30 -16.09 -6.09
C LYS A 305 7.16 -15.17 -5.66
N VAL A 306 6.42 -15.59 -4.63
CA VAL A 306 5.22 -14.90 -4.13
C VAL A 306 5.48 -14.35 -2.73
N SER A 307 5.23 -13.06 -2.54
CA SER A 307 5.46 -12.38 -1.26
C SER A 307 4.54 -12.91 -0.16
N GLN A 308 4.98 -12.78 1.10
CA GLN A 308 4.12 -13.07 2.25
C GLN A 308 2.85 -12.21 2.23
N ALA A 309 2.99 -10.93 1.88
CA ALA A 309 1.87 -10.01 1.75
C ALA A 309 0.80 -10.49 0.75
N TYR A 310 1.19 -11.18 -0.34
CA TYR A 310 0.21 -11.78 -1.26
C TYR A 310 -0.58 -12.90 -0.61
N ARG A 311 0.07 -13.76 0.18
CA ARG A 311 -0.61 -14.85 0.90
C ARG A 311 -1.65 -14.31 1.88
N GLU A 312 -1.35 -13.19 2.52
CA GLU A 312 -2.22 -12.57 3.52
C GLU A 312 -3.35 -11.73 2.89
N LEU A 313 -3.02 -10.93 1.87
CA LEU A 313 -3.88 -9.87 1.34
C LEU A 313 -4.35 -10.08 -0.11
N GLY A 314 -3.75 -11.00 -0.87
CA GLY A 314 -4.00 -11.17 -2.31
C GLY A 314 -5.45 -11.53 -2.64
N GLN A 315 -6.15 -12.19 -1.71
CA GLN A 315 -7.59 -12.50 -1.81
C GLN A 315 -8.51 -11.27 -1.79
N ASN A 316 -8.01 -10.12 -1.33
CA ASN A 316 -8.79 -8.90 -1.25
C ASN A 316 -8.80 -8.13 -2.59
N TYR A 317 -7.86 -8.43 -3.50
CA TYR A 317 -7.83 -7.82 -4.82
C TYR A 317 -8.91 -8.41 -5.72
N VAL A 318 -9.67 -7.52 -6.37
CA VAL A 318 -10.86 -7.88 -7.14
C VAL A 318 -10.70 -7.35 -8.58
N PRO A 319 -10.41 -8.21 -9.57
CA PRO A 319 -10.08 -7.77 -10.93
C PRO A 319 -11.13 -6.89 -11.63
N TYR A 320 -12.43 -7.15 -11.41
CA TYR A 320 -13.46 -6.33 -12.07
C TYR A 320 -13.48 -4.89 -11.52
N VAL A 321 -13.14 -4.68 -10.24
CA VAL A 321 -13.03 -3.34 -9.65
C VAL A 321 -11.89 -2.58 -10.31
N ALA A 322 -10.76 -3.25 -10.59
CA ALA A 322 -9.68 -2.65 -11.35
C ALA A 322 -10.14 -2.27 -12.77
N TRP A 323 -10.87 -3.12 -13.50
CA TRP A 323 -11.41 -2.75 -14.81
C TRP A 323 -12.33 -1.52 -14.77
N VAL A 324 -13.22 -1.43 -13.77
CA VAL A 324 -14.07 -0.26 -13.57
C VAL A 324 -13.23 0.99 -13.32
N CYS A 325 -12.23 0.92 -12.44
CA CYS A 325 -11.32 2.03 -12.20
C CYS A 325 -10.53 2.44 -13.45
N ALA A 326 -10.06 1.48 -14.26
CA ALA A 326 -9.41 1.77 -15.53
C ALA A 326 -10.35 2.57 -16.45
N GLY A 327 -11.58 2.07 -16.66
CA GLY A 327 -12.58 2.77 -17.46
C GLY A 327 -12.89 4.19 -16.97
N ILE A 328 -13.01 4.37 -15.64
CA ILE A 328 -13.24 5.68 -15.00
C ILE A 328 -12.07 6.64 -15.24
N PHE A 329 -10.82 6.18 -15.25
CA PHE A 329 -9.67 7.04 -15.58
C PHE A 329 -9.58 7.33 -17.08
N ALA A 330 -9.82 6.34 -17.93
CA ALA A 330 -9.72 6.49 -19.39
C ALA A 330 -10.80 7.43 -19.97
N LEU A 331 -11.99 7.51 -19.36
CA LEU A 331 -13.08 8.36 -19.86
C LEU A 331 -12.72 9.87 -19.88
N PRO A 332 -12.38 10.52 -18.75
CA PRO A 332 -11.92 11.90 -18.76
C PRO A 332 -10.60 12.08 -19.53
N ALA A 333 -9.73 11.06 -19.56
CA ALA A 333 -8.52 11.10 -20.39
C ALA A 333 -8.86 11.28 -21.88
N SER A 334 -9.87 10.54 -22.36
CA SER A 334 -10.33 10.57 -23.74
C SER A 334 -10.99 11.89 -24.10
N ILE A 335 -11.77 12.48 -23.18
CA ILE A 335 -12.33 13.83 -23.34
C ILE A 335 -11.20 14.85 -23.50
N LEU A 336 -10.19 14.82 -22.63
CA LEU A 336 -9.04 15.72 -22.74
C LEU A 336 -8.22 15.46 -24.02
N ALA A 337 -8.11 14.22 -24.48
CA ALA A 337 -7.39 13.88 -25.70
C ALA A 337 -8.05 14.49 -26.94
N THR A 338 -9.39 14.49 -27.04
CA THR A 338 -10.12 15.15 -28.14
C THR A 338 -9.98 16.67 -28.16
N GLN A 339 -9.53 17.28 -27.06
CA GLN A 339 -9.22 18.71 -27.00
C GLN A 339 -7.80 19.02 -27.51
N THR A 340 -6.99 18.01 -27.80
CA THR A 340 -5.64 18.20 -28.36
C THR A 340 -5.73 18.44 -29.86
N GLN A 341 -4.99 19.43 -30.36
CA GLN A 341 -5.04 19.76 -31.79
C GLN A 341 -4.40 18.66 -32.64
N ASP A 342 -3.39 17.96 -32.13
CA ASP A 342 -2.67 16.94 -32.88
C ASP A 342 -3.55 15.74 -33.25
N LEU A 343 -4.46 15.34 -32.34
CA LEU A 343 -5.42 14.27 -32.58
C LEU A 343 -6.44 14.69 -33.66
N ASN A 344 -6.93 15.92 -33.57
CA ASN A 344 -7.86 16.48 -34.56
C ASN A 344 -7.20 16.66 -35.94
N GLN A 345 -5.90 16.94 -36.00
CA GLN A 345 -5.16 16.97 -37.26
C GLN A 345 -4.93 15.58 -37.85
N ALA A 346 -4.65 14.58 -37.01
CA ALA A 346 -4.38 13.22 -37.47
C ALA A 346 -5.63 12.48 -37.95
N TYR A 347 -6.78 12.71 -37.30
CA TYR A 347 -7.99 11.90 -37.49
C TYR A 347 -9.24 12.71 -37.86
N GLY A 348 -9.15 14.05 -37.89
CA GLY A 348 -10.25 14.96 -38.22
C GLY A 348 -10.89 15.63 -37.00
N PRO A 349 -11.64 16.73 -37.19
CA PRO A 349 -12.25 17.49 -36.10
C PRO A 349 -13.44 16.78 -35.43
N ASP A 350 -14.00 15.75 -36.07
CA ASP A 350 -15.22 15.06 -35.63
C ASP A 350 -14.96 13.83 -34.76
N VAL A 351 -13.71 13.60 -34.34
CA VAL A 351 -13.35 12.44 -33.51
C VAL A 351 -14.05 12.53 -32.16
N LEU A 352 -14.86 11.51 -31.87
CA LEU A 352 -15.63 11.50 -30.63
C LEU A 352 -14.79 10.91 -29.49
N PHE A 353 -14.94 11.47 -28.29
CA PHE A 353 -14.21 10.96 -27.11
C PHE A 353 -14.50 9.47 -26.84
N ILE A 354 -15.67 8.98 -27.25
CA ILE A 354 -16.04 7.57 -27.09
C ILE A 354 -15.20 6.66 -28.01
N GLU A 355 -14.81 7.12 -29.19
CA GLU A 355 -13.95 6.37 -30.11
C GLU A 355 -12.55 6.23 -29.53
N VAL A 356 -11.98 7.36 -29.05
CA VAL A 356 -10.69 7.37 -28.34
C VAL A 356 -10.73 6.45 -27.12
N TRP A 357 -11.82 6.51 -26.35
CA TRP A 357 -12.02 5.65 -25.19
C TRP A 357 -12.07 4.16 -25.59
N LEU A 358 -12.84 3.80 -26.61
CA LEU A 358 -12.95 2.42 -27.11
C LEU A 358 -11.61 1.90 -27.63
N VAL A 359 -10.87 2.70 -28.39
CA VAL A 359 -9.51 2.36 -28.88
C VAL A 359 -8.59 2.09 -27.69
N PHE A 360 -8.59 2.96 -26.68
CA PHE A 360 -7.75 2.74 -25.50
C PHE A 360 -8.16 1.48 -24.72
N MET A 361 -9.45 1.25 -24.52
CA MET A 361 -9.95 0.06 -23.82
C MET A 361 -9.64 -1.23 -24.59
N ALA A 362 -9.72 -1.21 -25.93
CA ALA A 362 -9.29 -2.31 -26.78
C ALA A 362 -7.78 -2.58 -26.64
N PHE A 363 -6.97 -1.52 -26.58
CA PHE A 363 -5.54 -1.65 -26.29
C PHE A 363 -5.29 -2.28 -24.91
N LEU A 364 -5.98 -1.87 -23.84
CA LEU A 364 -5.86 -2.50 -22.52
C LEU A 364 -6.27 -3.98 -22.52
N LEU A 365 -7.29 -4.34 -23.30
CA LEU A 365 -7.67 -5.74 -23.50
C LEU A 365 -6.56 -6.52 -24.21
N GLY A 366 -5.93 -5.93 -25.23
CA GLY A 366 -4.75 -6.51 -25.89
C GLY A 366 -3.61 -6.77 -24.90
N VAL A 367 -3.29 -5.78 -24.04
CA VAL A 367 -2.31 -5.94 -22.96
C VAL A 367 -2.69 -7.07 -22.01
N ARG A 368 -3.98 -7.20 -21.66
CA ARG A 368 -4.49 -8.28 -20.82
C ARG A 368 -4.29 -9.65 -21.46
N VAL A 369 -4.48 -9.78 -22.77
CA VAL A 369 -4.24 -11.01 -23.54
C VAL A 369 -2.75 -11.37 -23.51
N VAL A 370 -1.86 -10.40 -23.76
CA VAL A 370 -0.40 -10.62 -23.69
C VAL A 370 0.02 -11.05 -22.28
N PHE A 371 -0.58 -10.47 -21.23
CA PHE A 371 -0.35 -10.92 -19.86
C PHE A 371 -0.87 -12.33 -19.58
N ALA A 372 -2.04 -12.67 -20.11
CA ALA A 372 -2.59 -14.02 -19.98
C ALA A 372 -1.64 -15.05 -20.60
N TRP A 373 -1.07 -14.71 -21.76
CA TRP A 373 -0.03 -15.50 -22.43
C TRP A 373 1.24 -15.58 -21.58
N PHE A 374 1.79 -14.44 -21.16
CA PHE A 374 2.98 -14.35 -20.28
C PHE A 374 2.84 -15.23 -19.03
N ASN A 375 1.71 -15.16 -18.33
CA ASN A 375 1.48 -15.85 -17.07
C ASN A 375 1.36 -17.38 -17.19
N ARG A 376 1.13 -17.90 -18.41
CA ARG A 376 0.97 -19.34 -18.68
C ARG A 376 2.22 -19.98 -19.27
N LEU A 377 3.23 -19.19 -19.61
CA LEU A 377 4.49 -19.70 -20.12
C LEU A 377 5.46 -20.10 -18.99
N PRO A 378 6.34 -21.09 -19.24
CA PRO A 378 7.48 -21.35 -18.39
C PRO A 378 8.40 -20.11 -18.35
N GLU A 379 9.26 -20.03 -17.34
CA GLU A 379 10.05 -18.82 -17.05
C GLU A 379 10.84 -18.26 -18.25
N VAL A 380 11.44 -19.14 -19.06
CA VAL A 380 12.20 -18.75 -20.27
C VAL A 380 11.26 -18.26 -21.38
N GLY A 381 10.11 -18.90 -21.56
CA GLY A 381 9.11 -18.50 -22.56
C GLY A 381 8.57 -17.09 -22.34
N ARG A 382 8.64 -16.57 -21.10
CA ARG A 382 8.20 -15.21 -20.75
C ARG A 382 9.04 -14.10 -21.38
N ILE A 383 10.17 -14.39 -22.02
CA ILE A 383 11.05 -13.40 -22.65
C ILE A 383 10.32 -12.61 -23.73
N VAL A 384 9.62 -13.28 -24.67
CA VAL A 384 8.98 -12.59 -25.81
C VAL A 384 7.79 -11.74 -25.37
N PRO A 385 6.81 -12.26 -24.59
CA PRO A 385 5.68 -11.44 -24.16
C PRO A 385 6.12 -10.27 -23.28
N MET A 386 7.24 -10.38 -22.56
CA MET A 386 7.80 -9.26 -21.80
C MET A 386 8.18 -8.09 -22.72
N LEU A 387 8.76 -8.33 -23.90
CA LEU A 387 9.06 -7.27 -24.86
C LEU A 387 7.78 -6.55 -25.29
N ILE A 388 6.75 -7.32 -25.64
CA ILE A 388 5.46 -6.77 -26.05
C ILE A 388 4.84 -5.93 -24.91
N LEU A 389 4.92 -6.39 -23.66
CA LEU A 389 4.46 -5.61 -22.51
C LEU A 389 5.28 -4.34 -22.29
N GLN A 390 6.60 -4.36 -22.54
CA GLN A 390 7.43 -3.14 -22.45
C GLN A 390 7.10 -2.15 -23.57
N LEU A 391 6.88 -2.63 -24.79
CA LEU A 391 6.44 -1.80 -25.91
C LEU A 391 5.05 -1.23 -25.68
N ALA A 392 4.10 -2.02 -25.18
CA ALA A 392 2.78 -1.51 -24.81
C ALA A 392 2.88 -0.41 -23.75
N ARG A 393 3.75 -0.57 -22.76
CA ARG A 393 3.96 0.41 -21.68
C ARG A 393 4.56 1.73 -22.15
N SER A 394 5.47 1.73 -23.12
CA SER A 394 6.12 2.96 -23.61
C SER A 394 5.47 3.52 -24.89
N ALA A 395 5.19 2.65 -25.86
CA ALA A 395 4.74 3.00 -27.21
C ALA A 395 3.24 2.79 -27.43
N GLY A 396 2.51 2.12 -26.53
CA GLY A 396 1.07 1.85 -26.70
C GLY A 396 0.21 3.12 -26.82
N TYR A 397 0.71 4.27 -26.35
CA TYR A 397 0.02 5.55 -26.47
C TYR A 397 0.02 6.10 -27.91
N LEU A 398 0.81 5.52 -28.83
CA LEU A 398 0.78 5.85 -30.26
C LEU A 398 -0.58 5.54 -30.92
N PHE A 399 -1.42 4.69 -30.31
CA PHE A 399 -2.78 4.45 -30.80
C PHE A 399 -3.68 5.70 -30.72
N ILE A 400 -3.29 6.70 -29.92
CA ILE A 400 -4.10 7.90 -29.66
C ILE A 400 -3.29 9.16 -29.98
N PHE A 401 -2.05 9.23 -29.51
CA PHE A 401 -1.21 10.40 -29.63
C PHE A 401 -0.19 10.24 -30.75
N THR A 402 0.00 11.30 -31.51
CA THR A 402 1.12 11.40 -32.44
C THR A 402 2.37 11.90 -31.71
N THR A 403 3.54 11.64 -32.29
CA THR A 403 4.83 12.15 -31.81
C THR A 403 5.79 12.23 -32.99
N SER A 404 6.97 12.82 -32.77
CA SER A 404 8.05 12.86 -33.75
C SER A 404 8.71 11.48 -33.91
N VAL A 405 9.50 11.33 -34.98
CA VAL A 405 10.31 10.12 -35.20
C VAL A 405 11.24 9.82 -34.02
N VAL A 406 11.89 10.84 -33.45
CA VAL A 406 12.76 10.64 -32.27
C VAL A 406 11.97 10.17 -31.05
N GLY A 407 10.72 10.62 -30.88
CA GLY A 407 9.82 10.12 -29.83
C GLY A 407 9.56 8.61 -29.98
N VAL A 408 9.22 8.16 -31.19
CA VAL A 408 9.02 6.72 -31.48
C VAL A 408 10.30 5.92 -31.19
N LEU A 409 11.45 6.37 -31.71
CA LEU A 409 12.73 5.71 -31.48
C LEU A 409 13.09 5.62 -30.00
N PHE A 410 12.75 6.66 -29.22
CA PHE A 410 12.94 6.68 -27.78
C PHE A 410 12.04 5.69 -27.03
N CYS A 411 10.77 5.54 -27.42
CA CYS A 411 9.90 4.51 -26.83
C CYS A 411 10.44 3.10 -27.08
N VAL A 412 10.95 2.83 -28.28
CA VAL A 412 11.51 1.53 -28.68
C VAL A 412 12.82 1.26 -27.94
N SER A 413 13.76 2.22 -27.93
CA SER A 413 15.02 2.08 -27.19
C SER A 413 14.76 1.86 -25.71
N HIS A 414 13.78 2.56 -25.15
CA HIS A 414 13.41 2.40 -23.74
C HIS A 414 12.86 1.00 -23.46
N ALA A 415 11.94 0.50 -24.29
CA ALA A 415 11.39 -0.85 -24.13
C ALA A 415 12.48 -1.92 -24.20
N LEU A 416 13.39 -1.81 -25.17
CA LEU A 416 14.53 -2.72 -25.32
C LEU A 416 15.50 -2.64 -24.13
N SER A 417 15.76 -1.44 -23.61
CA SER A 417 16.62 -1.24 -22.44
C SER A 417 16.09 -1.92 -21.17
N LYS A 418 14.78 -2.15 -21.07
CA LYS A 418 14.14 -2.91 -19.98
C LYS A 418 14.07 -4.41 -20.27
N TRP A 419 13.94 -4.77 -21.54
CA TRP A 419 13.82 -6.15 -21.99
C TRP A 419 15.15 -6.90 -21.97
N ILE A 420 16.25 -6.29 -22.41
CA ILE A 420 17.58 -6.93 -22.41
C ILE A 420 18.03 -7.40 -21.00
N PRO A 421 17.96 -6.58 -19.93
CA PRO A 421 18.23 -7.05 -18.56
C PRO A 421 17.30 -8.16 -18.11
N TYR A 422 16.06 -8.19 -18.62
CA TYR A 422 15.11 -9.26 -18.34
C TYR A 422 15.57 -10.57 -18.98
N ILE A 423 16.09 -10.54 -20.21
CA ILE A 423 16.71 -11.70 -20.88
C ILE A 423 17.88 -12.22 -20.04
N VAL A 424 18.83 -11.33 -19.70
CA VAL A 424 20.01 -11.68 -18.90
C VAL A 424 19.62 -12.42 -17.63
N TYR A 425 18.61 -11.91 -16.91
CA TYR A 425 18.08 -12.56 -15.71
C TYR A 425 17.47 -13.93 -15.94
N ARG A 426 16.71 -14.11 -17.02
CA ARG A 426 16.08 -15.40 -17.34
C ARG A 426 17.09 -16.42 -17.83
N CYS A 427 18.22 -15.98 -18.36
CA CYS A 427 19.36 -16.82 -18.72
C CYS A 427 20.34 -17.04 -17.54
N GLY A 428 19.96 -16.73 -16.30
CA GLY A 428 20.77 -16.99 -15.09
C GLY A 428 21.72 -15.87 -14.67
N GLY A 429 21.78 -14.76 -15.41
CA GLY A 429 22.57 -13.58 -15.04
C GLY A 429 21.92 -12.70 -13.97
N SER A 430 22.67 -11.73 -13.46
CA SER A 430 22.17 -10.77 -12.47
C SER A 430 21.74 -9.45 -13.11
N ARG A 431 20.51 -9.01 -12.83
CA ARG A 431 19.99 -7.69 -13.29
C ARG A 431 20.75 -6.51 -12.71
N LYS A 432 21.35 -6.68 -11.53
CA LYS A 432 22.00 -5.59 -10.78
C LYS A 432 23.13 -4.96 -11.59
N PHE A 433 23.73 -5.71 -12.51
CA PHE A 433 24.88 -5.28 -13.29
C PHE A 433 24.53 -4.82 -14.72
N CYS A 434 23.24 -4.71 -15.06
CA CYS A 434 22.81 -4.22 -16.36
C CYS A 434 22.46 -2.73 -16.26
N PRO A 435 23.26 -1.81 -16.84
CA PRO A 435 23.00 -0.38 -16.76
C PRO A 435 21.92 0.01 -17.77
N ASN A 436 20.67 0.09 -17.30
CA ASN A 436 19.48 0.24 -18.14
C ASN A 436 19.45 1.60 -18.85
N HIS A 437 19.84 2.68 -18.17
CA HIS A 437 19.84 4.02 -18.73
C HIS A 437 20.97 4.20 -19.74
N LEU A 438 22.14 3.61 -19.47
CA LEU A 438 23.24 3.58 -20.44
C LEU A 438 22.83 2.83 -21.70
N LEU A 439 22.25 1.63 -21.54
CA LEU A 439 21.77 0.84 -22.67
C LEU A 439 20.71 1.58 -23.49
N ASN A 440 19.77 2.25 -22.82
CA ASN A 440 18.77 3.08 -23.50
C ASN A 440 19.42 4.18 -24.35
N ALA A 441 20.38 4.93 -23.79
CA ALA A 441 21.08 5.99 -24.50
C ALA A 441 21.87 5.46 -25.70
N MET A 442 22.57 4.35 -25.54
CA MET A 442 23.31 3.71 -26.63
C MET A 442 22.39 3.26 -27.77
N LEU A 443 21.28 2.58 -27.44
CA LEU A 443 20.30 2.13 -28.42
C LEU A 443 19.64 3.32 -29.15
N LEU A 444 19.26 4.37 -28.41
CA LEU A 444 18.72 5.59 -29.00
C LEU A 444 19.70 6.22 -29.99
N LEU A 445 20.97 6.39 -29.60
CA LEU A 445 21.99 6.95 -30.49
C LEU A 445 22.20 6.09 -31.74
N CYS A 446 22.21 4.76 -31.59
CA CYS A 446 22.28 3.85 -32.73
C CYS A 446 21.09 4.06 -33.69
N PHE A 447 19.87 4.13 -33.17
CA PHE A 447 18.69 4.39 -34.00
C PHE A 447 18.72 5.76 -34.68
N LEU A 448 19.18 6.81 -33.98
CA LEU A 448 19.33 8.14 -34.57
C LEU A 448 20.38 8.19 -35.68
N LEU A 449 21.49 7.45 -35.53
CA LEU A 449 22.51 7.33 -36.57
C LEU A 449 21.99 6.57 -37.80
N ILE A 450 21.26 5.47 -37.59
CA ILE A 450 20.59 4.73 -38.68
C ILE A 450 19.59 5.64 -39.40
N GLN A 451 18.75 6.37 -38.65
CA GLN A 451 17.79 7.29 -39.26
C GLN A 451 18.50 8.42 -40.02
N SER A 452 19.60 8.95 -39.48
CA SER A 452 20.43 9.96 -40.16
C SER A 452 21.02 9.45 -41.47
N ALA A 453 21.39 8.18 -41.54
CA ALA A 453 21.88 7.56 -42.76
C ALA A 453 20.78 7.41 -43.83
N ILE A 454 19.52 7.25 -43.42
CA ILE A 454 18.37 7.10 -44.32
C ILE A 454 17.82 8.47 -44.78
N SER A 455 17.62 9.42 -43.86
CA SER A 455 16.94 10.70 -44.15
C SER A 455 17.87 11.92 -44.23
N GLY A 456 19.18 11.72 -44.12
CA GLY A 456 20.18 12.78 -44.06
C GLY A 456 20.38 13.35 -42.66
N PHE A 457 21.64 13.64 -42.32
CA PHE A 457 22.08 13.99 -40.97
C PHE A 457 21.34 15.21 -40.38
N THR A 458 21.25 16.31 -41.10
CA THR A 458 20.69 17.56 -40.54
C THR A 458 19.21 17.46 -40.14
N SER A 459 18.43 16.57 -40.77
CA SER A 459 16.98 16.48 -40.57
C SER A 459 16.56 16.15 -39.13
N ILE A 460 17.22 15.18 -38.50
CA ILE A 460 16.82 14.70 -37.16
C ILE A 460 17.53 15.44 -36.03
N TRP A 461 18.80 15.83 -36.24
CA TRP A 461 19.63 16.44 -35.19
C TRP A 461 19.30 17.91 -34.91
N THR A 462 18.67 18.61 -35.86
CA THR A 462 18.28 20.02 -35.69
C THR A 462 16.96 20.21 -34.95
N THR A 463 16.17 19.14 -34.78
CA THR A 463 14.90 19.22 -34.07
C THR A 463 15.14 19.36 -32.57
N TRP A 464 14.55 20.39 -31.94
CA TRP A 464 14.71 20.65 -30.50
C TRP A 464 14.29 19.44 -29.63
N HIS A 465 13.27 18.70 -30.07
CA HIS A 465 12.77 17.49 -29.40
C HIS A 465 13.85 16.39 -29.32
N THR A 466 14.66 16.24 -30.37
CA THR A 466 15.83 15.34 -30.38
C THR A 466 16.85 15.76 -29.34
N LEU A 467 17.16 17.05 -29.26
CA LEU A 467 18.12 17.58 -28.29
C LEU A 467 17.68 17.32 -26.84
N VAL A 468 16.40 17.53 -26.54
CA VAL A 468 15.83 17.30 -25.19
C VAL A 468 15.88 15.82 -24.83
N ILE A 469 15.42 14.91 -25.71
CA ILE A 469 15.41 13.47 -25.44
C ILE A 469 16.85 12.92 -25.31
N CYS A 470 17.77 13.34 -26.18
CA CYS A 470 19.18 12.97 -26.11
C CYS A 470 19.82 13.48 -24.83
N GLY A 471 19.62 14.76 -24.49
CA GLY A 471 20.14 15.38 -23.27
C GLY A 471 19.67 14.64 -22.02
N TYR A 472 18.38 14.32 -21.92
CA TYR A 472 17.83 13.52 -20.84
C TYR A 472 18.47 12.11 -20.77
N SER A 473 18.52 11.41 -21.90
CA SER A 473 19.04 10.03 -21.98
C SER A 473 20.51 9.96 -21.59
N LEU A 474 21.32 10.89 -22.10
CA LEU A 474 22.76 11.00 -21.79
C LEU A 474 23.00 11.38 -20.33
N LEU A 475 22.22 12.31 -19.76
CA LEU A 475 22.33 12.66 -18.35
C LEU A 475 22.06 11.46 -17.45
N ARG A 476 20.98 10.71 -17.72
CA ARG A 476 20.64 9.49 -16.97
C ARG A 476 21.70 8.40 -17.12
N ALA A 477 22.21 8.20 -18.33
CA ALA A 477 23.30 7.27 -18.60
C ALA A 477 24.58 7.66 -17.85
N ALA A 478 24.93 8.94 -17.81
CA ALA A 478 26.12 9.44 -17.10
C ALA A 478 26.01 9.22 -15.59
N ILE A 479 24.83 9.45 -14.99
CA ILE A 479 24.58 9.20 -13.56
C ILE A 479 24.76 7.70 -13.25
N GLU A 480 24.17 6.82 -14.04
CA GLU A 480 24.27 5.37 -13.85
C GLU A 480 25.71 4.87 -14.07
N LEU A 481 26.40 5.38 -15.08
CA LEU A 481 27.81 5.05 -15.34
C LEU A 481 28.71 5.44 -14.15
N ARG A 482 28.49 6.62 -13.54
CA ARG A 482 29.22 7.04 -12.34
C ARG A 482 28.98 6.08 -11.17
N GLN A 483 27.74 5.65 -10.96
CA GLN A 483 27.40 4.67 -9.92
C GLN A 483 28.11 3.33 -10.16
N PHE A 484 28.16 2.88 -11.42
CA PHE A 484 28.84 1.66 -11.82
C PHE A 484 30.36 1.75 -11.58
N ILE A 485 31.00 2.83 -12.03
CA ILE A 485 32.43 3.08 -11.81
C ILE A 485 32.75 3.08 -10.30
N HIS A 486 31.92 3.72 -9.48
CA HIS A 486 32.11 3.75 -8.04
C HIS A 486 32.01 2.34 -7.41
N TYR A 487 31.03 1.53 -7.84
CA TYR A 487 30.88 0.15 -7.39
C TYR A 487 32.10 -0.72 -7.73
N PHE A 488 32.69 -0.57 -8.91
CA PHE A 488 33.92 -1.29 -9.29
C PHE A 488 35.15 -0.83 -8.52
N LYS A 489 35.21 0.45 -8.12
CA LYS A 489 36.31 0.96 -7.30
C LYS A 489 36.26 0.41 -5.88
N LEU A 490 35.08 0.34 -5.26
CA LEU A 490 34.91 -0.18 -3.90
C LEU A 490 35.17 -1.69 -3.80
N ASN A 491 34.75 -2.48 -4.80
CA ASN A 491 34.99 -3.93 -4.79
C ASN A 491 36.34 -4.34 -5.41
N ARG A 492 37.23 -3.37 -5.67
CA ARG A 492 38.62 -3.62 -6.07
C ARG A 492 39.58 -3.62 -4.88
N GLU A 493 39.12 -3.30 -3.67
CA GLU A 493 39.94 -3.58 -2.48
C GLU A 493 40.12 -5.10 -2.39
N PRO A 494 41.37 -5.60 -2.39
CA PRO A 494 41.62 -7.02 -2.27
C PRO A 494 41.02 -7.51 -0.95
N VAL A 495 40.40 -8.68 -0.99
CA VAL A 495 40.16 -9.50 0.20
C VAL A 495 41.54 -9.91 0.72
N GLU A 496 42.24 -8.98 1.38
CA GLU A 496 43.42 -9.29 2.17
C GLU A 496 42.96 -10.07 3.40
N GLN A 497 43.06 -11.39 3.28
CA GLN A 497 43.43 -12.33 4.34
C GLN A 497 42.75 -12.14 5.71
N GLU A 498 41.51 -12.65 5.85
CA GLU A 498 41.12 -13.34 7.10
C GLU A 498 41.41 -14.84 6.91
N ASN A 499 42.69 -15.19 7.03
CA ASN A 499 43.16 -16.53 7.37
C ASN A 499 44.28 -16.34 8.40
N HIS A 500 43.91 -16.14 9.66
CA HIS A 500 44.74 -16.41 10.82
C HIS A 500 43.93 -17.14 11.88
#